data_AF-A0A4Y2BCF8-F1
#
_entry.id   AF-A0A4Y2BCF8-F1
#
_cell.length_a   1.000
_cell.length_b   1.000
_cell.length_c   1.000
_cell.angle_alpha   90.00
_cell.angle_beta   90.00
_cell.angle_gamma   90.00
#
_symmetry.space_group_name_H-M   'P 1'
#
loop_
_entity.id
_entity.type
_entity.pdbx_description
1 polymer ?
#
loop_
_entity_poly.entity_id
_entity_poly.type
_entity_poly.pdbx_seq_one_letter_code
_entity_poly.pdbx_strand_id
1 'polypeptide(L)'
;MLKQLVMDDGHNYPLAASAVNSDMYMDDLISSAADIYSAKQLKEQLIVLFRGGGMQLHKWSSNCIEFLANSEVSDGDVSLAIPHQTKAPGLLWRPQKDSLEFSVSANVDL
;
A
#
# COMPACT_ATOMS: atom_id res chain seq x y z
N MET A 1 -1.54 13.18 -11.99
CA MET A 1 -1.27 13.66 -10.62
C MET A 1 -0.03 12.99 -10.03
N LEU A 2 -0.05 11.68 -9.76
CA LEU A 2 1.09 10.97 -9.13
C LEU A 2 2.42 11.10 -9.89
N LYS A 3 2.39 11.02 -11.23
CA LYS A 3 3.61 11.23 -12.05
C LYS A 3 4.21 12.63 -11.86
N GLN A 4 3.38 13.66 -11.72
CA GLN A 4 3.88 15.03 -11.51
C GLN A 4 4.46 15.18 -10.11
N LEU A 5 3.79 14.61 -9.09
CA LEU A 5 4.31 14.58 -7.72
C LEU A 5 5.71 13.92 -7.65
N VAL A 6 5.90 12.81 -8.37
CA VAL A 6 7.20 12.14 -8.45
C VAL A 6 8.24 12.98 -9.21
N MET A 7 7.83 13.70 -10.27
CA MET A 7 8.74 14.61 -10.99
C MET A 7 9.19 15.79 -10.12
N ASP A 8 8.28 16.36 -9.33
CA ASP A 8 8.56 17.55 -8.52
C ASP A 8 9.37 17.19 -7.26
N ASP A 9 8.90 16.20 -6.49
CA ASP A 9 9.42 15.90 -5.15
C ASP A 9 10.12 14.53 -5.03
N GLY A 10 9.98 13.66 -6.04
CA GLY A 10 10.44 12.27 -5.95
C GLY A 10 11.96 12.11 -5.78
N HIS A 11 12.76 13.11 -6.16
CA HIS A 11 14.20 13.11 -5.96
C HIS A 11 14.60 13.08 -4.47
N ASN A 12 13.75 13.57 -3.57
CA ASN A 12 13.97 13.51 -2.12
C ASN A 12 13.57 12.16 -1.50
N TYR A 13 12.78 11.36 -2.23
CA TYR A 13 12.14 10.14 -1.73
C TYR A 13 12.29 9.00 -2.77
N PRO A 14 13.52 8.54 -3.04
CA PRO A 14 13.80 7.64 -4.17
C PRO A 14 13.09 6.28 -4.09
N LEU A 15 12.86 5.73 -2.89
CA LEU A 15 12.12 4.47 -2.73
C LEU A 15 10.65 4.67 -3.07
N ALA A 16 10.03 5.74 -2.55
CA ALA A 16 8.65 6.09 -2.86
C ALA A 16 8.46 6.44 -4.33
N ALA A 17 9.38 7.20 -4.93
CA ALA A 17 9.38 7.53 -6.35
C ALA A 17 9.46 6.28 -7.24
N SER A 18 10.31 5.32 -6.87
CA SER A 18 10.38 4.02 -7.56
C SER A 18 9.05 3.28 -7.45
N ALA A 19 8.53 3.09 -6.23
CA ALA A 19 7.30 2.35 -5.99
C ALA A 19 6.07 2.98 -6.66
N VAL A 20 5.94 4.31 -6.64
CA VAL A 20 4.83 5.00 -7.35
C VAL A 20 4.90 4.79 -8.87
N ASN A 21 6.11 4.60 -9.43
CA ASN A 21 6.26 4.35 -10.85
C ASN A 21 6.05 2.88 -11.24
N SER A 22 6.41 1.92 -10.37
CA SER A 22 6.41 0.49 -10.69
C SER A 22 5.27 -0.31 -10.06
N ASP A 23 4.75 0.13 -8.92
CA ASP A 23 3.95 -0.70 -7.99
C ASP A 23 2.51 -0.20 -7.83
N MET A 24 2.09 0.78 -8.65
CA MET A 24 0.73 1.27 -8.68
C MET A 24 -0.19 0.31 -9.46
N TYR A 25 -1.27 -0.12 -8.81
CA TYR A 25 -2.38 -0.83 -9.42
C TYR A 25 -3.68 -0.05 -9.20
N MET A 26 -4.12 0.67 -10.24
CA MET A 26 -5.22 1.64 -10.14
C MET A 26 -4.97 2.65 -9.00
N ASP A 27 -5.78 2.60 -7.94
CA ASP A 27 -5.68 3.49 -6.78
C ASP A 27 -4.87 2.88 -5.61
N ASP A 28 -4.45 1.62 -5.74
CA ASP A 28 -3.69 0.90 -4.72
C ASP A 28 -2.18 0.89 -5.05
N LEU A 29 -1.33 1.04 -4.02
CA LEU A 29 0.11 0.81 -4.14
C LEU A 29 0.47 -0.51 -3.48
N ILE A 30 0.94 -1.47 -4.28
CA ILE A 30 1.19 -2.84 -3.85
C ILE A 30 2.67 -3.15 -4.09
N SER A 31 3.47 -3.01 -3.03
CA SER A 31 4.92 -3.20 -3.10
C SER A 31 5.38 -4.33 -2.21
N SER A 32 6.45 -5.00 -2.61
CA SER A 32 7.15 -6.00 -1.81
C SER A 32 8.50 -5.46 -1.35
N ALA A 33 8.98 -5.96 -0.22
CA ALA A 33 10.27 -5.59 0.34
C ALA A 33 11.01 -6.85 0.81
N ALA A 34 12.35 -6.82 0.73
CA ALA A 34 13.19 -7.95 1.13
C ALA A 34 13.16 -8.20 2.65
N ASP A 35 12.91 -7.15 3.43
CA ASP A 35 12.94 -7.17 4.88
C ASP A 35 12.09 -6.05 5.49
N ILE A 36 11.84 -6.15 6.79
CA ILE A 36 10.97 -5.23 7.54
C ILE A 36 11.52 -3.79 7.62
N TYR A 37 12.83 -3.61 7.61
CA TYR A 37 13.44 -2.30 7.68
C TYR A 37 13.24 -1.56 6.36
N SER A 38 13.54 -2.23 5.24
CA SER A 38 13.28 -1.73 3.88
C SER A 38 11.80 -1.37 3.69
N ALA A 39 10.88 -2.21 4.18
CA ALA A 39 9.45 -1.94 4.12
C ALA A 39 9.05 -0.67 4.89
N LYS A 40 9.58 -0.49 6.12
CA LYS A 40 9.29 0.69 6.96
C LYS A 40 9.83 1.97 6.33
N GLN A 41 11.04 1.94 5.78
CA GLN A 41 11.62 3.08 5.05
C GLN A 41 10.76 3.47 3.83
N LEU A 42 10.30 2.48 3.06
CA LEU A 42 9.41 2.73 1.94
C LEU A 42 8.10 3.39 2.40
N LYS A 43 7.47 2.86 3.45
CA LYS A 43 6.24 3.44 4.04
C LYS A 43 6.44 4.90 4.46
N GLU A 44 7.53 5.21 5.16
CA GLU A 44 7.85 6.56 5.61
C GLU A 44 8.03 7.52 4.43
N GLN A 45 8.81 7.13 3.43
CA GLN A 45 9.00 7.95 2.22
C GLN A 45 7.68 8.17 1.47
N LEU A 46 6.82 7.15 1.37
CA LEU A 46 5.51 7.26 0.73
C LEU A 46 4.60 8.24 1.49
N ILE A 47 4.55 8.16 2.81
CA ILE A 47 3.74 9.08 3.64
C ILE A 47 4.17 10.52 3.40
N VAL A 48 5.48 10.80 3.42
CA VAL A 48 6.00 12.16 3.27
C VAL A 48 5.78 12.68 1.84
N LEU A 49 6.08 11.86 0.82
CA LEU A 49 5.88 12.24 -0.58
C LEU A 49 4.41 12.57 -0.86
N PHE A 50 3.47 11.72 -0.45
CA PHE A 50 2.04 11.95 -0.68
C PHE A 50 1.51 13.15 0.11
N ARG A 51 2.01 13.36 1.34
CA ARG A 51 1.67 14.55 2.14
C ARG A 51 2.11 15.84 1.45
N GLY A 52 3.28 15.86 0.80
CA GLY A 52 3.75 16.98 -0.03
C GLY A 52 2.79 17.32 -1.18
N GLY A 53 2.20 16.29 -1.79
CA GLY A 53 1.16 16.42 -2.82
C GLY A 53 -0.27 16.66 -2.30
N GLY A 54 -0.46 16.93 -1.01
CA GLY A 54 -1.77 17.16 -0.40
C GLY A 54 -2.65 15.90 -0.26
N MET A 55 -2.06 14.71 -0.38
CA MET A 55 -2.74 13.42 -0.25
C MET A 55 -2.38 12.72 1.06
N GLN A 56 -3.28 11.89 1.58
CA GLN A 56 -3.01 11.02 2.72
C GLN A 56 -3.21 9.57 2.31
N LEU A 57 -2.21 8.74 2.62
CA LEU A 57 -2.29 7.29 2.43
C LEU A 57 -3.01 6.66 3.62
N HIS A 58 -4.06 5.89 3.35
CA HIS A 58 -4.87 5.20 4.35
C HIS A 58 -4.84 3.67 4.15
N LYS A 59 -5.28 2.91 5.16
CA LYS A 59 -5.53 1.45 5.08
C LYS A 59 -4.29 0.59 4.75
N TRP A 60 -3.21 0.78 5.50
CA TRP A 60 -2.00 -0.04 5.38
C TRP A 60 -2.26 -1.51 5.71
N SER A 61 -1.83 -2.42 4.82
CA SER A 61 -1.95 -3.88 4.99
C SER A 61 -0.59 -4.55 4.76
N SER A 62 -0.26 -5.58 5.54
CA SER A 62 0.98 -6.34 5.41
C SER A 62 0.81 -7.77 5.91
N ASN A 63 1.58 -8.69 5.34
CA ASN A 63 1.75 -10.05 5.87
C ASN A 63 2.67 -10.11 7.10
N CYS A 64 3.37 -9.00 7.42
CA CYS A 64 4.25 -8.87 8.57
C CYS A 64 3.58 -8.05 9.69
N ILE A 65 3.36 -8.67 10.86
CA ILE A 65 2.73 -8.00 12.02
C ILE A 65 3.60 -6.85 12.53
N GLU A 66 4.92 -7.02 12.55
CA GLU A 66 5.88 -6.02 13.03
C GLU A 66 5.88 -4.73 12.19
N PHE A 67 5.39 -4.81 10.95
CA PHE A 67 5.21 -3.65 10.07
C PHE A 67 4.03 -2.79 10.52
N LEU A 68 2.96 -3.44 11.01
CA LEU A 68 1.74 -2.78 11.45
C LEU A 68 1.85 -2.26 12.90
N ALA A 69 2.64 -2.94 13.75
CA ALA A 69 2.74 -2.66 15.18
C ALA A 69 3.42 -1.32 15.53
N ASN A 70 4.12 -0.67 14.60
CA ASN A 70 5.05 0.43 14.91
C ASN A 70 4.55 1.85 14.52
N SER A 71 3.24 2.04 14.37
CA SER A 71 2.69 3.32 13.91
C SER A 71 2.41 4.27 15.08
N GLU A 72 3.42 4.95 15.59
CA GLU A 72 3.24 6.19 16.38
C GLU A 72 2.78 7.36 15.48
N VAL A 73 1.72 7.15 14.71
CA VAL A 73 1.07 8.22 13.94
C VAL A 73 -0.33 8.38 14.50
N SER A 74 -0.40 9.28 15.49
CA SER A 74 -1.62 10.01 15.83
C SER A 74 -2.08 10.76 14.58
N ASP A 75 -3.09 10.23 13.90
CA ASP A 75 -4.32 10.95 13.55
C ASP A 75 -5.35 9.94 13.01
N GLY A 76 -6.62 10.23 13.23
CA GLY A 76 -7.74 9.30 13.15
C GLY A 76 -7.86 8.49 11.84
N ASP A 77 -8.33 7.25 12.01
CA ASP A 77 -8.83 6.34 10.97
C ASP A 77 -7.81 5.45 10.24
N VAL A 78 -6.67 5.16 10.86
CA VAL A 78 -5.88 3.99 10.48
C VAL A 78 -6.56 2.75 11.05
N SER A 79 -7.39 2.08 10.25
CA SER A 79 -7.77 0.69 10.53
C SER A 79 -6.50 -0.18 10.43
N LEU A 80 -5.74 -0.24 11.52
CA LEU A 80 -4.62 -1.13 11.76
C LEU A 80 -5.15 -2.53 12.07
N ALA A 81 -6.00 -3.07 11.20
CA ALA A 81 -6.29 -4.49 11.21
C ALA A 81 -5.33 -5.13 10.21
N ILE A 82 -4.80 -6.31 10.51
CA ILE A 82 -4.53 -7.25 9.43
C ILE A 82 -5.92 -7.60 8.92
N PRO A 83 -6.37 -7.09 7.76
CA PRO A 83 -7.66 -7.48 7.26
C PRO A 83 -7.56 -8.99 7.03
N HIS A 84 -8.56 -9.78 7.41
CA HIS A 84 -8.59 -11.18 6.98
C HIS A 84 -8.47 -11.26 5.44
N GLN A 85 -8.92 -10.20 4.77
CA GLN A 85 -8.91 -9.99 3.33
C GLN A 85 -8.76 -8.50 2.99
N THR A 86 -7.86 -8.15 2.08
CA THR A 86 -7.75 -6.83 1.45
C THR A 86 -8.26 -6.93 0.02
N LYS A 87 -9.12 -6.00 -0.42
CA LYS A 87 -9.65 -5.98 -1.79
C LYS A 87 -8.98 -4.88 -2.59
N ALA A 88 -8.23 -5.27 -3.61
CA ALA A 88 -7.94 -4.43 -4.76
C ALA A 88 -8.95 -4.76 -5.88
N PRO A 89 -9.17 -3.89 -6.88
CA PRO A 89 -10.11 -4.18 -7.97
C PRO A 89 -9.81 -5.53 -8.67
N GLY A 90 -10.70 -6.51 -8.48
CA GLY A 90 -10.59 -7.86 -9.04
C GLY A 90 -9.73 -8.85 -8.24
N LEU A 91 -9.10 -8.42 -7.14
CA LEU A 91 -8.12 -9.20 -6.39
C LEU A 91 -8.39 -9.17 -4.89
N LEU A 92 -8.33 -10.35 -4.28
CA LEU A 92 -8.49 -10.55 -2.85
C LEU A 92 -7.16 -11.05 -2.26
N TRP A 93 -6.49 -10.22 -1.48
CA TRP A 93 -5.27 -10.65 -0.78
C TRP A 93 -5.57 -11.08 0.64
N ARG A 94 -5.06 -12.25 1.06
CA ARG A 94 -5.06 -12.71 2.46
C ARG A 94 -3.65 -12.55 3.03
N PRO A 95 -3.37 -11.48 3.78
CA PRO A 95 -2.01 -11.19 4.23
C PRO A 95 -1.42 -12.30 5.10
N GLN A 96 -2.21 -12.91 5.99
CA GLN A 96 -1.72 -13.97 6.88
C GLN A 96 -1.32 -15.26 6.16
N LYS A 97 -1.87 -15.52 4.97
CA LYS A 97 -1.55 -16.71 4.16
C LYS A 97 -0.62 -16.38 3.00
N ASP A 98 -0.28 -15.11 2.84
CA ASP A 98 0.43 -14.58 1.68
C ASP A 98 -0.15 -15.06 0.34
N SER A 99 -1.49 -15.11 0.26
CA SER A 99 -2.20 -15.70 -0.88
C SER A 99 -3.09 -14.69 -1.58
N LEU A 100 -3.03 -14.65 -2.91
CA LEU A 100 -3.94 -13.92 -3.77
C LEU A 100 -5.08 -14.83 -4.23
N GLU A 101 -6.31 -14.36 -4.09
CA GLU A 101 -7.54 -15.02 -4.48
C GLU A 101 -8.33 -14.09 -5.42
N PHE A 102 -9.15 -14.67 -6.29
CA PHE A 102 -10.13 -13.92 -7.08
C PHE A 102 -11.48 -14.64 -6.99
N SER A 103 -12.57 -13.88 -6.99
CA SER A 103 -13.92 -14.44 -6.92
C SER A 103 -14.53 -14.41 -8.32
N VAL A 104 -14.88 -15.59 -8.84
CA VAL A 104 -15.62 -15.73 -10.10
C VAL A 104 -17.07 -16.04 -9.76
N SER A 105 -17.96 -15.08 -10.04
CA SER A 105 -19.39 -15.34 -10.08
C SER A 105 -19.72 -15.84 -11.48
N ALA A 106 -19.98 -17.13 -11.65
CA ALA A 106 -20.59 -17.61 -12.88
C ALA A 106 -22.08 -17.24 -12.85
N ASN A 107 -22.52 -16.31 -13.70
CA ASN A 107 -23.94 -16.24 -14.06
C ASN A 107 -24.23 -17.48 -14.90
N VAL A 108 -24.70 -18.53 -14.22
CA VAL A 108 -25.45 -19.58 -14.90
C VAL A 108 -26.84 -19.00 -15.16
N ASP A 109 -26.99 -18.36 -16.31
CA ASP A 109 -28.31 -18.11 -16.89
C ASP A 109 -28.90 -19.49 -17.24
N LEU A 110 -29.87 -19.93 -16.43
CA LEU A 110 -30.73 -21.09 -16.71
C LEU A 110 -31.87 -20.68 -17.64
#